data_AF-A0A9D6P8K3-F1
#
_entry.id   AF-A0A9D6P8K3-F1
#
_cell.length_a   1.000
_cell.length_b   1.000
_cell.length_c   1.000
_cell.angle_alpha   90.00
_cell.angle_beta   90.00
_cell.angle_gamma   90.00
#
_symmetry.space_group_name_H-M   'P 1'
#
loop_
_entity.id
_entity.type
_entity.pdbx_description
1 polymer ?
#
loop_
_entity_poly.entity_id
_entity_poly.type
_entity_poly.pdbx_seq_one_letter_code
_entity_poly.pdbx_strand_id
1 'polypeptide(L)' 'MTARNQTKLIQSYKKYRSRRTKKTTVLAYLRSFMPEIIFRTTKLEGESVTRKLVRSLFQ' A
#
# COMPACT_ATOMS: atom_id res chain seq x y z
N MET A 1 0.37 -40.58 -7.43
CA MET A 1 1.07 -39.34 -7.02
C MET A 1 0.51 -38.88 -5.68
N THR A 2 1.29 -39.01 -4.62
CA THR A 2 0.85 -38.99 -3.22
C THR A 2 0.46 -37.59 -2.74
N ALA A 3 -0.69 -37.48 -2.05
CA ALA A 3 -1.26 -36.24 -1.52
C ALA A 3 -0.29 -35.36 -0.70
N ARG A 4 0.79 -35.95 -0.16
CA ARG A 4 1.93 -35.26 0.49
C ARG A 4 2.67 -34.25 -0.39
N ASN A 5 2.71 -34.46 -1.70
CA ASN A 5 3.40 -33.54 -2.61
C ASN A 5 2.55 -32.30 -2.92
N GLN A 6 1.23 -32.45 -2.93
CA GLN A 6 0.28 -31.36 -3.14
C GLN A 6 0.30 -30.36 -1.96
N THR A 7 0.41 -30.85 -0.73
CA THR A 7 0.49 -30.02 0.48
C THR A 7 1.79 -29.22 0.58
N LYS A 8 2.93 -29.79 0.16
CA LYS A 8 4.21 -29.06 0.10
C LYS A 8 4.16 -27.89 -0.91
N LEU A 9 3.61 -28.12 -2.10
CA LEU A 9 3.49 -27.07 -3.12
C LEU A 9 2.61 -25.91 -2.63
N ILE A 10 1.48 -26.22 -1.99
CA ILE A 10 0.56 -25.22 -1.42
C ILE A 10 1.25 -24.41 -0.31
N GLN A 11 2.04 -25.05 0.56
CA GLN A 11 2.79 -24.35 1.60
C GLN A 11 3.86 -23.42 1.00
N SER A 12 4.61 -23.89 0.01
CA SER A 12 5.61 -23.08 -0.72
C SER A 12 4.96 -21.84 -1.35
N TYR A 13 3.81 -22.03 -2.01
CA TYR A 13 3.05 -20.94 -2.61
C TYR A 13 2.51 -19.96 -1.57
N LYS A 14 1.95 -20.43 -0.45
CA LYS A 14 1.52 -19.59 0.67
C LYS A 14 2.67 -18.76 1.23
N LYS A 15 3.87 -19.35 1.35
CA LYS A 15 5.10 -18.68 1.81
C LYS A 15 5.60 -17.62 0.82
N TYR A 16 5.54 -17.89 -0.47
CA TYR A 16 5.84 -16.90 -1.52
C TYR A 16 4.85 -15.73 -1.48
N ARG A 17 3.54 -16.04 -1.41
CA ARG A 17 2.47 -15.04 -1.35
C ARG A 17 2.59 -14.14 -0.11
N SER A 18 2.83 -14.72 1.07
CA SER A 18 2.99 -13.95 2.31
C SER A 18 4.23 -13.06 2.32
N ARG A 19 5.33 -13.49 1.68
CA ARG A 19 6.52 -12.64 1.47
C ARG A 19 6.26 -11.51 0.49
N ARG A 20 5.44 -11.73 -0.54
CA ARG A 20 5.07 -10.71 -1.52
C ARG A 20 4.10 -9.67 -0.94
N THR A 21 3.14 -10.09 -0.12
CA THR A 21 2.17 -9.17 0.52
C THR A 21 2.77 -8.41 1.71
N LYS A 22 3.77 -8.96 2.40
CA LYS A 22 4.52 -8.25 3.45
C LYS A 22 5.53 -7.23 2.93
N LYS A 23 5.74 -7.13 1.61
CA LYS A 23 6.39 -5.96 1.01
C LYS A 23 5.40 -4.81 0.97
N THR A 24 4.98 -4.33 2.15
CA THR A 24 4.55 -2.95 2.34
C THR A 24 5.80 -2.12 2.07
N THR A 25 6.05 -1.90 0.78
CA THR A 25 7.19 -1.17 0.26
C THR A 25 7.21 0.21 0.90
N VAL A 26 8.39 0.77 1.15
CA VAL A 26 8.58 2.15 1.61
C VAL A 26 7.71 3.15 0.82
N LEU A 27 7.46 2.86 -0.46
CA LEU A 27 6.49 3.55 -1.32
C LEU A 27 5.05 3.61 -0.77
N ALA A 28 4.53 2.53 -0.18
CA ALA A 28 3.20 2.50 0.43
C ALA A 28 3.14 3.37 1.69
N TYR A 29 4.24 3.41 2.46
CA TYR A 29 4.37 4.31 3.60
C TYR A 29 4.43 5.77 3.13
N LEU A 30 5.30 6.10 2.17
CA LEU A 30 5.37 7.46 1.59
C LEU A 30 4.01 7.91 1.01
N ARG A 31 3.29 7.00 0.34
CA ARG A 31 1.95 7.25 -0.19
C ARG A 31 0.92 7.55 0.91
N SER A 32 1.09 7.09 2.15
CA SER A 32 0.18 7.44 3.25
C SER A 32 0.44 8.85 3.83
N PHE A 33 1.65 9.39 3.69
CA PHE A 33 2.00 10.75 4.15
C PHE A 33 1.80 11.83 3.08
N MET A 34 1.92 11.46 1.81
CA MET A 34 1.76 12.38 0.68
C MET A 34 0.46 13.22 0.71
N PRO A 35 -0.72 12.67 1.03
CA PRO A 35 -1.94 13.47 1.11
C PRO A 35 -1.86 14.58 2.16
N GLU A 36 -1.14 14.36 3.25
CA GLU A 36 -1.02 15.34 4.31
C GLU A 36 0.02 16.43 3.97
N ILE A 37 1.10 16.05 3.30
CA ILE A 37 2.09 17.01 2.78
C ILE A 37 1.42 17.95 1.78
N ILE A 38 0.70 17.41 0.79
CA ILE A 38 0.02 18.21 -0.24
C ILE A 38 -1.04 19.11 0.38
N PHE A 39 -1.81 18.60 1.35
CA PHE A 39 -2.79 19.43 2.05
C PHE A 39 -2.14 20.61 2.79
N ARG A 40 -0.98 20.41 3.40
CA ARG A 40 -0.26 21.50 4.11
C ARG A 40 0.35 22.50 3.14
N THR A 41 0.96 22.04 2.04
CA THR A 41 1.57 22.95 1.04
C THR A 41 0.51 23.80 0.35
N THR A 42 -0.57 23.19 -0.13
CA THR A 42 -1.68 23.92 -0.79
C THR A 42 -2.35 24.93 0.15
N LYS A 43 -2.42 24.64 1.46
CA LYS A 43 -2.90 25.59 2.46
C LYS A 43 -1.97 26.80 2.67
N LEU A 44 -0.67 26.61 2.58
CA LEU A 44 0.31 27.70 2.65
C LEU A 44 0.27 28.56 1.38
N GLU A 45 -0.01 27.94 0.23
CA GLU A 45 -0.19 28.61 -1.06
C GLU A 45 -1.53 29.36 -1.17
N GLY A 46 -2.42 29.21 -0.18
CA GLY A 46 -3.71 29.92 -0.12
C GLY A 46 -4.83 29.25 -0.91
N GLU A 47 -4.62 28.03 -1.40
CA GLU A 47 -5.64 27.29 -2.16
C GLU A 47 -6.73 26.71 -1.25
N SER A 48 -7.99 26.77 -1.70
CA SER A 48 -9.14 26.23 -0.98
C SER A 48 -9.29 24.72 -1.18
N VAL A 49 -8.25 23.95 -0.83
CA VAL A 49 -8.27 22.49 -0.96
C VAL A 49 -8.76 21.84 0.34
N THR A 50 -9.59 20.79 0.22
CA THR A 50 -10.08 19.99 1.36
C THR A 50 -9.31 18.67 1.49
N ARG A 51 -9.15 18.15 2.71
CA ARG A 51 -8.50 16.85 2.94
C ARG A 51 -9.16 15.69 2.17
N LYS A 52 -10.48 15.76 1.94
CA LYS A 52 -11.21 14.75 1.17
C LYS A 52 -10.77 14.72 -0.29
N LEU A 53 -10.63 15.90 -0.91
CA LEU A 53 -10.20 16.05 -2.30
C LEU A 53 -8.77 15.58 -2.49
N VAL A 54 -7.86 15.92 -1.57
CA VAL A 54 -6.49 15.39 -1.62
C VAL A 54 -6.51 13.87 -1.47
N ARG A 55 -7.26 13.32 -0.50
CA ARG A 55 -7.34 11.86 -0.30
C ARG A 55 -7.89 11.10 -1.51
N SER A 56 -8.83 11.66 -2.26
CA SER A 56 -9.35 10.99 -3.47
C SER A 56 -8.30 10.85 -4.57
N LEU A 57 -7.24 11.66 -4.58
CA LEU A 57 -6.12 11.50 -5.53
C LEU A 57 -5.24 10.28 -5.23
N PHE A 58 -5.35 9.70 -4.03
CA PHE A 58 -4.49 8.62 -3.55
C PHE A 58 -5.21 7.28 -3.33
N GLN A 59 -6.53 7.23 -3.50
CA GLN A 59 -7.35 6.02 -3.44
C GLN A 59 -7.12 5.07 -4.62
#